data_AF-A0A9R1FCX1-F1
#
_entry.id   AF-A0A9R1FCX1-F1
#
_cell.length_a   1.000
_cell.length_b   1.000
_cell.length_c   1.000
_cell.angle_alpha   90.00
_cell.angle_beta   90.00
_cell.angle_gamma   90.00
#
_symmetry.space_group_name_H-M   'P 1'
#
loop_
_entity.id
_entity.type
_entity.pdbx_description
1 polymer ?
#
loop_
_entity_poly.entity_id
_entity_poly.type
_entity_poly.pdbx_seq_one_letter_code
_entity_poly.pdbx_strand_id
1 'polypeptide(L)'
;MGTRFVTFVDMVLALHKGTIEEFDISGNKSYQDEFARWMLMLSRRSPRSVIIKLNSGIRYKISSYLFSIGDLKFLQLENCIINLPRAFQGINQLNIQAPKVEYLIVYGDFEDINLDAPNLKLAILYLGHQAKAYQYVPIAHDKENHAKKSLGSLSEIKTLGITGSFMKYLSKGCILAKLPAVFTHLENIYLIICFWDQRQVFAAYSLFQNAPN
;
A
#
# COMPACT_ATOMS: atom_id res chain seq x y z
N MET A 1 -3.96 30.79 -5.71
CA MET A 1 -5.10 29.90 -5.35
C MET A 1 -4.75 28.70 -4.45
N GLY A 2 -3.48 28.37 -4.15
CA GLY A 2 -3.13 27.21 -3.30
C GLY A 2 -3.28 27.43 -1.79
N THR A 3 -3.08 28.66 -1.31
CA THR A 3 -3.02 28.99 0.12
C THR A 3 -4.36 28.88 0.85
N ARG A 4 -5.48 29.28 0.22
CA ARG A 4 -6.80 29.27 0.88
C ARG A 4 -7.28 27.87 1.28
N PHE A 5 -7.03 26.86 0.43
CA PHE A 5 -7.40 25.48 0.73
C PHE A 5 -6.58 24.92 1.90
N VAL A 6 -5.27 25.15 1.90
CA VAL A 6 -4.39 24.73 2.99
C VAL A 6 -4.83 25.36 4.31
N THR A 7 -5.02 26.68 4.33
CA THR A 7 -5.50 27.40 5.51
C THR A 7 -6.84 26.87 6.00
N PHE A 8 -7.75 26.53 5.08
CA PHE A 8 -9.04 25.95 5.44
C PHE A 8 -8.88 24.58 6.13
N VAL A 9 -8.11 23.64 5.55
CA VAL A 9 -7.87 22.32 6.15
C VAL A 9 -7.22 22.46 7.53
N ASP A 10 -6.26 23.37 7.67
CA ASP A 10 -5.61 23.65 8.95
C ASP A 10 -6.58 24.14 10.01
N MET A 11 -7.43 25.11 9.65
CA MET A 11 -8.43 25.66 10.54
C MET A 11 -9.41 24.57 10.97
N VAL A 12 -9.90 23.76 10.03
CA VAL A 12 -10.84 22.67 10.33
C VAL A 12 -10.20 21.67 11.30
N LEU A 13 -9.00 21.18 11.02
CA LEU A 13 -8.31 20.18 11.87
C LEU A 13 -7.91 20.75 13.24
N ALA A 14 -7.57 22.04 13.32
CA ALA A 14 -7.23 22.71 14.57
C ALA A 14 -8.47 22.98 15.45
N LEU A 15 -9.57 23.44 14.86
CA LEU A 15 -10.79 23.84 15.57
C LEU A 15 -11.67 22.65 15.96
N HIS A 16 -11.60 21.53 15.23
CA HIS A 16 -12.37 20.34 15.55
C HIS A 16 -11.88 19.72 16.87
N LYS A 17 -12.72 19.71 17.90
CA LYS A 17 -12.38 19.15 19.24
C LYS A 17 -12.89 17.73 19.46
N GLY A 18 -13.80 17.25 18.62
CA GLY A 18 -14.37 15.91 18.73
C GLY A 18 -13.48 14.82 18.11
N THR A 19 -13.96 13.59 18.17
CA THR A 19 -13.41 12.50 17.35
C THR A 19 -13.74 12.75 15.88
N ILE A 20 -12.89 12.25 14.99
CA ILE A 20 -13.15 12.24 13.55
C ILE A 20 -13.49 10.79 13.23
N GLU A 21 -14.63 10.50 12.62
CA GLU A 21 -14.91 9.12 12.19
C GLU A 21 -14.14 8.83 10.88
N GLU A 22 -14.25 9.75 9.94
CA GLU A 22 -13.65 9.65 8.60
C GLU A 22 -12.99 10.97 8.19
N PHE A 23 -11.84 10.86 7.54
CA PHE A 23 -11.14 11.95 6.88
C PHE A 23 -10.88 11.58 5.41
N ASP A 24 -11.57 12.24 4.48
CA ASP A 24 -11.30 12.15 3.04
C ASP A 24 -10.74 13.48 2.54
N ILE A 25 -9.58 13.42 1.89
CA ILE A 25 -9.02 14.54 1.15
C ILE A 25 -8.65 14.12 -0.26
N SER A 26 -9.19 14.86 -1.24
CA SER A 26 -8.85 14.71 -2.65
C SER A 26 -8.29 16.01 -3.22
N GLY A 27 -7.21 15.94 -4.00
CA GLY A 27 -6.63 17.15 -4.59
C GLY A 27 -5.70 16.91 -5.77
N ASN A 28 -5.61 17.92 -6.64
CA ASN A 28 -4.77 17.92 -7.84
C ASN A 28 -3.58 18.88 -7.68
N LYS A 29 -2.95 18.93 -6.50
CA LYS A 29 -1.75 19.75 -6.25
C LYS A 29 -0.81 19.02 -5.30
N SER A 30 0.45 19.46 -5.30
CA SER A 30 1.44 19.04 -4.28
C SER A 30 1.18 19.79 -2.98
N TYR A 31 1.09 19.04 -1.88
CA TYR A 31 0.84 19.54 -0.52
C TYR A 31 1.88 18.97 0.46
N GLN A 32 3.13 18.80 0.00
CA GLN A 32 4.12 18.01 0.74
C GLN A 32 4.37 18.51 2.17
N ASP A 33 4.47 19.82 2.33
CA ASP A 33 4.82 20.44 3.62
C ASP A 33 3.61 20.44 4.57
N GLU A 34 2.40 20.49 4.03
CA GLU A 34 1.16 20.54 4.78
C GLU A 34 0.71 19.17 5.27
N PHE A 35 0.86 18.12 4.45
CA PHE A 35 0.32 16.81 4.80
C PHE A 35 0.98 16.20 6.03
N ALA A 36 2.28 16.38 6.24
CA ALA A 36 2.94 15.83 7.43
C ALA A 36 2.33 16.41 8.71
N ARG A 37 1.98 17.70 8.65
CA ARG A 37 1.27 18.41 9.70
C ARG A 37 -0.19 17.97 9.82
N TRP A 38 -0.89 17.73 8.70
CA TRP A 38 -2.24 17.17 8.72
C TRP A 38 -2.27 15.78 9.36
N MET A 39 -1.33 14.90 9.02
CA MET A 39 -1.22 13.56 9.61
C MET A 39 -0.94 13.63 11.12
N LEU A 40 -0.10 14.57 11.55
CA LEU A 40 0.14 14.82 12.98
C LEU A 40 -1.11 15.32 13.70
N MET A 41 -1.93 16.16 13.06
CA MET A 41 -3.19 16.62 13.64
C MET A 41 -4.21 15.49 13.71
N LEU A 42 -4.32 14.67 12.67
CA LEU A 42 -5.23 13.53 12.62
C LEU A 42 -4.87 12.45 13.63
N SER A 43 -3.59 12.19 13.87
CA SER A 43 -3.18 11.19 14.88
C SER A 43 -3.66 11.53 16.29
N ARG A 44 -3.86 12.82 16.59
CA ARG A 44 -4.46 13.29 17.86
C ARG A 44 -5.97 13.14 17.92
N ARG A 45 -6.64 12.95 16.77
CA ARG A 45 -8.10 12.82 16.65
C ARG A 45 -8.55 11.37 16.45
N SER A 46 -7.60 10.47 16.20
CA SER A 46 -7.77 9.02 16.07
C SER A 46 -8.88 8.61 15.09
N PRO A 47 -8.85 9.04 13.81
CA PRO A 47 -9.88 8.64 12.86
C PRO A 47 -9.88 7.14 12.57
N ARG A 48 -11.09 6.63 12.29
CA ARG A 48 -11.29 5.22 11.88
C ARG A 48 -11.06 5.00 10.40
N SER A 49 -11.35 6.02 9.58
CA SER A 49 -11.18 5.97 8.12
C SER A 49 -10.35 7.16 7.65
N VAL A 50 -9.29 6.89 6.88
CA VAL A 50 -8.47 7.93 6.23
C VAL A 50 -8.34 7.61 4.74
N ILE A 51 -8.75 8.57 3.92
CA ILE A 51 -8.74 8.49 2.46
C ILE A 51 -7.96 9.68 1.93
N ILE A 52 -6.91 9.42 1.16
CA ILE A 52 -6.03 10.44 0.59
C ILE A 52 -5.91 10.17 -0.91
N LYS A 53 -6.50 11.04 -1.74
CA LYS A 53 -6.54 10.92 -3.20
C LYS A 53 -5.80 12.09 -3.86
N LEU A 54 -4.52 11.93 -4.18
CA LEU A 54 -3.68 13.02 -4.72
C LEU A 54 -3.40 12.85 -6.21
N ASN A 55 -4.26 13.35 -7.09
CA ASN A 55 -4.29 12.93 -8.50
C ASN A 55 -3.28 13.65 -9.42
N SER A 56 -2.35 14.45 -8.88
CA SER A 56 -1.32 15.09 -9.70
C SER A 56 -0.11 15.58 -8.91
N GLY A 57 1.05 15.63 -9.56
CA GLY A 57 2.29 16.18 -9.01
C GLY A 57 3.31 15.11 -8.61
N ILE A 58 4.40 15.55 -7.97
CA ILE A 58 5.43 14.64 -7.43
C ILE A 58 4.80 13.84 -6.29
N ARG A 59 4.98 12.51 -6.32
CA ARG A 59 4.40 11.59 -5.32
C ARG A 59 4.69 12.06 -3.89
N TYR A 60 3.69 11.97 -3.01
CA TYR A 60 3.75 12.56 -1.66
C TYR A 60 4.34 11.60 -0.62
N LYS A 61 5.35 12.02 0.15
CA LYS A 61 5.91 11.24 1.26
C LYS A 61 4.97 11.19 2.46
N ILE A 62 4.21 10.11 2.62
CA ILE A 62 3.36 9.88 3.80
C ILE A 62 4.20 9.86 5.06
N SER A 63 3.74 10.64 6.03
CA SER A 63 4.31 10.66 7.37
C SER A 63 3.93 9.40 8.14
N SER A 64 4.89 8.86 8.89
CA SER A 64 4.67 7.72 9.79
C SER A 64 3.58 7.96 10.84
N TYR A 65 3.22 9.22 11.12
CA TYR A 65 2.11 9.55 12.02
C TYR A 65 0.78 8.92 11.60
N LEU A 66 0.57 8.68 10.30
CA LEU A 66 -0.63 8.01 9.79
C LEU A 66 -0.76 6.57 10.31
N PHE A 67 0.36 5.87 10.50
CA PHE A 67 0.38 4.51 11.03
C PHE A 67 0.31 4.45 12.57
N SER A 68 0.47 5.60 13.23
CA SER A 68 0.33 5.72 14.69
C SER A 68 -1.11 6.00 15.15
N ILE A 69 -2.05 6.15 14.22
CA ILE A 69 -3.45 6.45 14.52
C ILE A 69 -4.10 5.25 15.22
N GLY A 70 -4.54 5.46 16.47
CA GLY A 70 -4.93 4.39 17.38
C GLY A 70 -6.15 3.58 16.93
N ASP A 71 -7.13 4.22 16.30
CA ASP A 71 -8.41 3.59 15.91
C ASP A 71 -8.55 3.38 14.40
N LEU A 72 -7.46 3.56 13.63
CA LEU A 72 -7.50 3.47 12.17
C LEU A 72 -7.80 2.05 11.69
N LYS A 73 -8.93 1.89 11.01
CA LYS A 73 -9.43 0.62 10.43
C LYS A 73 -9.37 0.62 8.91
N PHE A 74 -9.62 1.76 8.27
CA PHE A 74 -9.66 1.92 6.82
C PHE A 74 -8.61 2.93 6.37
N LEU A 75 -7.77 2.52 5.42
CA LEU A 75 -6.75 3.38 4.83
C LEU A 75 -6.74 3.24 3.31
N GLN A 76 -7.01 4.35 2.61
CA GLN A 76 -6.86 4.45 1.16
C GLN A 76 -5.87 5.55 0.80
N LEU A 77 -4.88 5.20 -0.01
CA LEU A 77 -3.79 6.09 -0.41
C LEU A 77 -3.61 6.04 -1.92
N GLU A 78 -3.72 7.21 -2.57
CA GLU A 78 -3.44 7.36 -3.99
C GLU A 78 -2.28 8.32 -4.22
N ASN A 79 -1.35 7.93 -5.10
CA ASN A 79 -0.19 8.72 -5.53
C ASN A 79 0.75 9.17 -4.40
N CYS A 80 0.95 8.29 -3.41
CA CYS A 80 1.84 8.54 -2.26
C CYS A 80 3.13 7.70 -2.33
N ILE A 81 4.25 8.25 -1.88
CA ILE A 81 5.47 7.54 -1.46
C ILE A 81 5.38 7.32 0.05
N ILE A 82 5.75 6.16 0.57
CA ILE A 82 5.88 5.96 2.02
C ILE A 82 7.37 5.88 2.33
N ASN A 83 7.86 6.82 3.15
CA ASN A 83 9.26 6.83 3.54
C ASN A 83 9.45 6.02 4.83
N LEU A 84 10.48 5.17 4.83
CA LEU A 84 10.83 4.31 5.96
C LEU A 84 12.12 4.76 6.64
N PRO A 85 12.42 4.26 7.86
CA PRO A 85 13.64 4.59 8.57
C PRO A 85 14.90 4.34 7.71
N ARG A 86 15.91 5.20 7.90
CA ARG A 86 17.15 5.28 7.09
C ARG A 86 17.96 3.97 6.97
N ALA A 87 17.65 2.94 7.75
CA ALA A 87 18.27 1.62 7.63
C ALA A 87 17.98 0.91 6.29
N PHE A 88 16.98 1.39 5.55
CA PHE A 88 16.60 0.85 4.25
C PHE A 88 17.05 1.80 3.13
N GLN A 89 18.32 1.70 2.72
CA GLN A 89 18.82 2.36 1.50
C GLN A 89 18.68 1.40 0.31
N GLY A 90 17.67 1.66 -0.50
CA GLY A 90 17.33 0.95 -1.74
C GLY A 90 16.03 1.53 -2.28
N ILE A 91 15.90 1.64 -3.59
CA ILE A 91 14.96 2.52 -4.27
C ILE A 91 13.50 2.04 -4.11
N ASN A 92 12.54 2.97 -3.95
CA ASN A 92 11.09 2.78 -4.08
C ASN A 92 10.40 1.60 -3.32
N GLN A 93 10.84 1.25 -2.10
CA GLN A 93 10.20 0.20 -1.29
C GLN A 93 9.05 0.74 -0.38
N LEU A 94 7.90 0.06 -0.35
CA LEU A 94 6.73 0.39 0.48
C LEU A 94 6.61 -0.57 1.67
N ASN A 95 6.90 -0.15 2.89
CA ASN A 95 6.67 -0.99 4.08
C ASN A 95 5.53 -0.39 4.90
N ILE A 96 4.53 -1.20 5.23
CA ILE A 96 3.36 -0.79 5.99
C ILE A 96 3.33 -1.63 7.25
N GLN A 97 3.56 -0.98 8.39
CA GLN A 97 3.34 -1.55 9.71
C GLN A 97 2.02 -1.01 10.24
N ALA A 98 0.97 -1.81 10.11
CA ALA A 98 -0.39 -1.39 10.38
C ALA A 98 -1.16 -2.49 11.10
N PRO A 99 -0.81 -2.77 12.38
CA PRO A 99 -1.36 -3.92 13.10
C PRO A 99 -2.87 -3.82 13.35
N LYS A 100 -3.49 -2.65 13.20
CA LYS A 100 -4.93 -2.45 13.44
C LYS A 100 -5.75 -2.22 12.17
N VAL A 101 -5.10 -2.01 11.03
CA VAL A 101 -5.80 -1.72 9.78
C VAL A 101 -6.45 -2.99 9.26
N GLU A 102 -7.75 -2.90 8.96
CA GLU A 102 -8.55 -4.00 8.44
C GLU A 102 -8.71 -3.90 6.91
N TYR A 103 -8.65 -2.69 6.36
CA TYR A 103 -8.84 -2.42 4.93
C TYR A 103 -7.76 -1.47 4.41
N LEU A 104 -7.04 -1.92 3.38
CA LEU A 104 -5.94 -1.19 2.77
C LEU A 104 -6.12 -1.13 1.25
N ILE A 105 -6.14 0.09 0.70
CA ILE A 105 -6.09 0.30 -0.75
C ILE A 105 -4.93 1.23 -1.07
N VAL A 106 -4.02 0.78 -1.92
CA VAL A 106 -2.82 1.54 -2.30
C VAL A 106 -2.74 1.66 -3.82
N TYR A 107 -2.63 2.88 -4.31
CA TYR A 107 -2.32 3.19 -5.71
C TYR A 107 -0.96 3.90 -5.80
N GLY A 108 0.00 3.35 -6.54
CA GLY A 108 1.31 3.98 -6.75
C GLY A 108 2.25 3.20 -7.66
N ASP A 109 3.47 3.70 -7.84
CA ASP A 109 4.56 2.97 -8.51
C ASP A 109 5.64 2.69 -7.46
N PHE A 110 5.69 1.46 -6.94
CA PHE A 110 6.69 1.00 -5.97
C PHE A 110 7.51 -0.14 -6.59
N GLU A 111 8.79 -0.24 -6.20
CA GLU A 111 9.70 -1.29 -6.64
C GLU A 111 9.70 -2.51 -5.69
N ASP A 112 9.18 -2.35 -4.48
CA ASP A 112 9.05 -3.40 -3.47
C ASP A 112 7.88 -3.06 -2.52
N ILE A 113 7.26 -4.06 -1.90
CA ILE A 113 6.30 -3.88 -0.82
C ILE A 113 6.57 -4.85 0.33
N ASN A 114 6.39 -4.41 1.57
CA ASN A 114 6.36 -5.24 2.75
C ASN A 114 5.11 -4.87 3.56
N LEU A 115 4.18 -5.81 3.71
CA LEU A 115 3.01 -5.59 4.54
C LEU A 115 3.19 -6.36 5.85
N ASP A 116 3.23 -5.63 6.95
CA ASP A 116 3.16 -6.12 8.32
C ASP A 116 1.85 -5.62 8.92
N ALA A 117 0.77 -6.30 8.55
CA ALA A 117 -0.61 -5.94 8.86
C ALA A 117 -1.43 -7.22 9.15
N PRO A 118 -1.20 -7.86 10.31
CA PRO A 118 -1.79 -9.17 10.62
C PRO A 118 -3.33 -9.20 10.70
N ASN A 119 -3.97 -8.06 10.94
CA ASN A 119 -5.44 -7.94 11.03
C ASN A 119 -6.10 -7.51 9.71
N LEU A 120 -5.34 -7.48 8.61
CA LEU A 120 -5.83 -6.99 7.33
C LEU A 120 -6.79 -7.99 6.68
N LYS A 121 -8.04 -7.57 6.46
CA LYS A 121 -9.10 -8.37 5.83
C LYS A 121 -9.15 -8.14 4.32
N LEU A 122 -8.87 -6.91 3.88
CA LEU A 122 -8.86 -6.53 2.47
C LEU A 122 -7.61 -5.73 2.15
N ALA A 123 -6.89 -6.17 1.12
CA ALA A 123 -5.78 -5.43 0.53
C ALA A 123 -6.00 -5.30 -0.97
N ILE A 124 -5.99 -4.09 -1.51
CA ILE A 124 -5.97 -3.86 -2.95
C ILE A 124 -4.77 -3.00 -3.33
N LEU A 125 -3.87 -3.58 -4.11
CA LEU A 125 -2.59 -3.00 -4.52
C LEU A 125 -2.62 -2.71 -6.02
N TYR A 126 -2.81 -1.43 -6.34
CA TYR A 126 -2.76 -0.90 -7.70
C TYR A 126 -1.38 -0.33 -8.01
N LEU A 127 -0.61 -1.10 -8.76
CA LEU A 127 0.78 -0.78 -9.05
C LEU A 127 0.95 -0.39 -10.52
N GLY A 128 1.21 0.91 -10.74
CA GLY A 128 1.25 1.54 -12.05
C GLY A 128 2.33 0.99 -12.98
N HIS A 129 2.17 1.31 -14.28
CA HIS A 129 2.93 0.71 -15.37
C HIS A 129 4.33 1.34 -15.58
N GLN A 130 4.71 2.36 -14.79
CA GLN A 130 5.89 3.20 -15.05
C GLN A 130 7.14 2.82 -14.25
N ALA A 131 7.11 1.76 -13.44
CA ALA A 131 8.31 1.26 -12.78
C ALA A 131 9.29 0.69 -13.81
N LYS A 132 10.14 1.57 -14.37
CA LYS A 132 11.18 1.28 -15.38
C LYS A 132 12.10 0.12 -14.96
N ALA A 133 12.26 -0.10 -13.66
CA ALA A 133 13.07 -1.18 -13.08
C ALA A 133 12.61 -2.59 -13.47
N TYR A 134 11.34 -2.83 -13.87
CA TYR A 134 10.86 -4.19 -14.17
C TYR A 134 10.90 -4.56 -15.65
N GLN A 135 11.32 -3.65 -16.53
CA GLN A 135 11.43 -3.96 -17.96
C GLN A 135 12.68 -4.80 -18.28
N TYR A 136 13.70 -4.81 -17.42
CA TYR A 136 15.03 -5.37 -17.76
C TYR A 136 15.66 -6.29 -16.71
N VAL A 137 15.02 -6.56 -15.57
CA VAL A 137 15.63 -7.41 -14.54
C VAL A 137 15.56 -8.88 -15.00
N PRO A 138 16.72 -9.56 -15.16
CA PRO A 138 16.76 -11.00 -15.44
C PRO A 138 16.01 -11.77 -14.36
N ILE A 139 15.54 -12.98 -14.66
CA ILE A 139 15.06 -13.92 -13.63
C ILE A 139 16.28 -14.28 -12.77
N ALA A 140 16.62 -13.43 -11.81
CA ALA A 140 17.69 -13.69 -10.89
C ALA A 140 17.27 -14.88 -10.02
N HIS A 141 18.20 -15.80 -9.80
CA HIS A 141 18.15 -16.83 -8.77
C HIS A 141 18.26 -16.19 -7.37
N ASP A 142 17.42 -15.19 -7.11
CA ASP A 142 17.28 -14.65 -5.76
C ASP A 142 16.66 -15.75 -4.89
N LYS A 143 17.34 -16.09 -3.80
CA LYS A 143 16.87 -17.10 -2.85
C LYS A 143 15.77 -16.55 -1.94
N GLU A 144 15.57 -15.23 -1.93
CA GLU A 144 14.56 -14.59 -1.11
C GLU A 144 13.18 -14.69 -1.76
N ASN A 145 12.23 -15.33 -1.08
CA ASN A 145 10.85 -15.42 -1.54
C ASN A 145 10.16 -14.08 -1.24
N HIS A 146 10.15 -13.21 -2.24
CA HIS A 146 9.54 -11.88 -2.17
C HIS A 146 8.05 -11.93 -1.80
N ALA A 147 7.30 -12.94 -2.26
CA ALA A 147 5.91 -13.10 -1.87
C ALA A 147 5.77 -13.40 -0.37
N LYS A 148 6.65 -14.26 0.20
CA LYS A 148 6.68 -14.52 1.64
C LYS A 148 7.07 -13.28 2.44
N LYS A 149 8.03 -12.49 1.94
CA LYS A 149 8.40 -11.21 2.56
C LYS A 149 7.22 -10.24 2.56
N SER A 150 6.66 -9.99 1.39
CA SER A 150 5.64 -8.97 1.16
C SER A 150 4.29 -9.30 1.78
N LEU A 151 3.90 -10.57 1.76
CA LEU A 151 2.54 -11.02 2.09
C LEU A 151 2.51 -11.97 3.29
N GLY A 152 3.66 -12.41 3.82
CA GLY A 152 3.72 -13.49 4.82
C GLY A 152 3.05 -13.21 6.16
N SER A 153 2.69 -11.96 6.46
CA SER A 153 1.94 -11.59 7.67
C SER A 153 0.42 -11.68 7.49
N LEU A 154 -0.08 -11.90 6.26
CA LEU A 154 -1.49 -11.70 5.89
C LEU A 154 -2.36 -12.96 6.05
N SER A 155 -2.19 -13.74 7.12
CA SER A 155 -2.92 -15.01 7.29
C SER A 155 -4.45 -14.86 7.35
N GLU A 156 -4.93 -13.71 7.83
CA GLU A 156 -6.36 -13.42 8.01
C GLU A 156 -7.01 -12.71 6.81
N ILE A 157 -6.27 -12.54 5.71
CA ILE A 157 -6.78 -11.81 4.55
C ILE A 157 -7.91 -12.57 3.86
N LYS A 158 -9.03 -11.88 3.62
CA LYS A 158 -10.21 -12.39 2.92
C LYS A 158 -10.26 -11.96 1.47
N THR A 159 -9.81 -10.74 1.17
CA THR A 159 -9.82 -10.18 -0.19
C THR A 159 -8.44 -9.64 -0.56
N LEU A 160 -7.84 -10.18 -1.61
CA LEU A 160 -6.56 -9.72 -2.14
C LEU A 160 -6.73 -9.28 -3.60
N GLY A 161 -6.57 -7.98 -3.83
CA GLY A 161 -6.51 -7.38 -5.15
C GLY A 161 -5.08 -7.01 -5.51
N ILE A 162 -4.55 -7.53 -6.62
CA ILE A 162 -3.20 -7.21 -7.11
C ILE A 162 -3.26 -6.90 -8.60
N THR A 163 -2.64 -5.80 -9.01
CA THR A 163 -2.61 -5.41 -10.42
C THR A 163 -1.23 -4.96 -10.88
N GLY A 164 -1.01 -5.00 -12.21
CA GLY A 164 0.06 -4.26 -12.85
C GLY A 164 1.48 -4.73 -12.51
N SER A 165 2.38 -3.80 -12.19
CA SER A 165 3.81 -4.10 -12.00
C SER A 165 4.09 -4.98 -10.78
N PHE A 166 3.19 -5.03 -9.79
CA PHE A 166 3.35 -5.88 -8.62
C PHE A 166 3.39 -7.37 -8.94
N MET A 167 2.60 -7.79 -9.93
CA MET A 167 2.61 -9.19 -10.38
C MET A 167 3.98 -9.60 -10.91
N LYS A 168 4.71 -8.66 -11.53
CA LYS A 168 6.09 -8.90 -11.98
C LYS A 168 7.04 -8.97 -10.78
N TYR A 169 6.83 -8.16 -9.75
CA TYR A 169 7.60 -8.23 -8.52
C TYR A 169 7.42 -9.57 -7.80
N LEU A 170 6.18 -10.06 -7.64
CA LEU A 170 5.91 -11.35 -7.00
C LEU A 170 6.51 -12.55 -7.76
N SER A 171 6.79 -12.40 -9.05
CA SER A 171 7.48 -13.42 -9.84
C SER A 171 8.99 -13.52 -9.52
N LYS A 172 9.59 -12.53 -8.85
CA LYS A 172 10.98 -12.59 -8.39
C LYS A 172 11.05 -13.53 -7.18
N GLY A 173 11.94 -14.51 -7.19
CA GLY A 173 12.20 -15.35 -5.99
C GLY A 173 11.38 -16.65 -5.85
N CYS A 174 11.05 -17.30 -6.98
CA CYS A 174 10.42 -18.63 -7.10
C CYS A 174 8.91 -18.63 -7.41
N ILE A 175 8.65 -18.60 -8.72
CA ILE A 175 7.38 -18.82 -9.44
C ILE A 175 6.60 -20.10 -9.05
N LEU A 176 7.16 -21.00 -8.22
CA LEU A 176 6.59 -22.34 -7.96
C LEU A 176 6.71 -22.82 -6.50
N ALA A 177 7.17 -21.98 -5.57
CA ALA A 177 7.18 -22.40 -4.18
C ALA A 177 5.76 -22.31 -3.62
N LYS A 178 5.24 -23.42 -3.08
CA LYS A 178 4.13 -23.33 -2.11
C LYS A 178 4.55 -22.28 -1.09
N LEU A 179 3.67 -21.32 -0.82
CA LEU A 179 3.65 -20.34 0.26
C LEU A 179 2.69 -20.91 1.32
N PRO A 180 3.03 -22.05 1.96
CA PRO A 180 2.08 -22.70 2.84
C PRO A 180 1.85 -21.75 4.01
N ALA A 181 0.59 -21.52 4.35
CA ALA A 181 0.12 -20.69 5.46
C ALA A 181 -0.02 -19.17 5.24
N VAL A 182 0.17 -18.62 4.03
CA VAL A 182 -0.03 -17.17 3.83
C VAL A 182 -1.50 -16.77 3.64
N PHE A 183 -2.31 -17.62 2.99
CA PHE A 183 -3.69 -17.28 2.60
C PHE A 183 -4.72 -18.26 3.17
N THR A 184 -4.69 -18.53 4.47
CA THR A 184 -5.56 -19.57 5.05
C THR A 184 -7.06 -19.21 5.02
N HIS A 185 -7.40 -17.93 4.90
CA HIS A 185 -8.78 -17.42 4.93
C HIS A 185 -9.18 -16.62 3.69
N LEU A 186 -8.41 -16.73 2.60
CA LEU A 186 -8.63 -15.95 1.38
C LEU A 186 -9.87 -16.43 0.63
N GLU A 187 -10.85 -15.53 0.46
CA GLU A 187 -12.15 -15.80 -0.18
C GLU A 187 -12.23 -15.20 -1.59
N ASN A 188 -11.62 -14.03 -1.79
CA ASN A 188 -11.73 -13.26 -3.02
C ASN A 188 -10.34 -12.85 -3.54
N ILE A 189 -10.07 -13.12 -4.81
CA ILE A 189 -8.86 -12.68 -5.48
C ILE A 189 -9.25 -11.84 -6.69
N TYR A 190 -8.70 -10.62 -6.78
CA TYR A 190 -8.89 -9.73 -7.92
C TYR A 190 -7.55 -9.46 -8.60
N LEU A 191 -7.39 -9.92 -9.84
CA LEU A 191 -6.16 -9.75 -10.61
C LEU A 191 -6.43 -9.01 -11.92
N ILE A 192 -5.56 -8.05 -12.24
CA ILE A 192 -5.44 -7.49 -13.59
C ILE A 192 -4.05 -7.85 -14.12
N ILE A 193 -4.03 -8.80 -15.07
CA ILE A 193 -2.80 -9.35 -15.66
C ILE A 193 -2.73 -9.12 -17.17
N CYS A 194 -1.51 -8.95 -17.67
CA CYS A 194 -1.17 -8.97 -19.08
C CYS A 194 -0.74 -10.39 -19.46
N PHE A 195 -1.56 -11.10 -20.24
CA PHE A 195 -1.28 -12.48 -20.68
C PHE A 195 -0.01 -12.62 -21.53
N TRP A 196 0.45 -11.53 -22.14
CA TRP A 196 1.71 -11.50 -22.89
C TRP A 196 2.94 -11.40 -21.98
N ASP A 197 2.78 -11.07 -20.69
CA ASP A 197 3.87 -11.05 -19.72
C ASP A 197 3.88 -12.33 -18.90
N GLN A 198 4.75 -13.27 -19.31
CA GLN A 198 4.90 -14.57 -18.68
C GLN A 198 5.15 -14.50 -17.16
N ARG A 199 5.78 -13.44 -16.67
CA ARG A 199 6.01 -13.24 -15.23
C ARG A 199 4.70 -13.01 -14.47
N GLN A 200 3.78 -12.23 -15.05
CA GLN A 200 2.49 -11.98 -14.42
C GLN A 200 1.59 -13.22 -14.44
N VAL A 201 1.62 -13.98 -15.53
CA VAL A 201 0.90 -15.26 -15.64
C VAL A 201 1.39 -16.24 -14.57
N PHE A 202 2.70 -16.35 -14.40
CA PHE A 202 3.31 -17.20 -13.40
C PHE A 202 3.05 -16.77 -11.95
N ALA A 203 3.09 -15.46 -11.67
CA ALA A 203 2.71 -14.95 -10.35
C ALA A 203 1.23 -15.23 -10.04
N ALA A 204 0.33 -15.06 -11.02
CA ALA A 204 -1.08 -15.40 -10.86
C ALA A 204 -1.28 -16.88 -10.57
N TYR A 205 -0.59 -17.74 -11.33
CA TYR A 205 -0.63 -19.18 -11.12
C TYR A 205 -0.17 -19.57 -9.71
N SER A 206 0.95 -19.02 -9.23
CA SER A 206 1.45 -19.27 -7.87
C SER A 206 0.47 -18.79 -6.79
N LEU A 207 -0.18 -17.63 -6.98
CA LEU A 207 -1.22 -17.16 -6.05
C LEU A 207 -2.39 -18.15 -5.98
N PHE A 208 -2.88 -18.63 -7.11
CA PHE A 208 -3.96 -19.63 -7.13
C PHE A 208 -3.57 -20.96 -6.51
N GLN A 209 -2.33 -21.42 -6.69
CA GLN A 209 -1.84 -22.65 -6.03
C GLN A 209 -1.75 -22.54 -4.50
N ASN A 210 -1.70 -21.31 -3.98
CA ASN A 210 -1.57 -21.02 -2.55
C ASN A 210 -2.86 -20.48 -1.92
N ALA A 211 -3.90 -20.26 -2.72
CA ALA A 211 -5.23 -19.99 -2.22
C ALA A 211 -5.80 -21.23 -1.50
N PRO A 212 -6.65 -21.05 -0.48
CA PRO A 212 -7.33 -22.17 0.13
C PRO A 212 -8.27 -22.82 -0.90
N ASN A 213 -8.36 -24.14 -0.89
CA ASN A 213 -9.25 -24.92 -1.77
C ASN A 213 -10.73 -24.66 -1.47
#